data_AF-A0ABC9GUE1-F1
#
_entry.id   AF-A0ABC9GUE1-F1
#
_cell.length_a   1.000
_cell.length_b   1.000
_cell.length_c   1.000
_cell.angle_alpha   90.00
_cell.angle_beta   90.00
_cell.angle_gamma   90.00
#
_symmetry.space_group_name_H-M   'P 1'
#
loop_
_entity.id
_entity.type
_entity.pdbx_description
1 polymer ?
#
loop_
_entity_poly.entity_id
_entity_poly.type
_entity_poly.pdbx_seq_one_letter_code
_entity_poly.pdbx_strand_id
1 'polypeptide(L)'
;MVDRGVTVLSSRIERWQLRRGDHIYSWRKDALYSYAHHGILGFLEHIKKVDKCRMYPWLMAIQGIYENDEKVIHFTNTSAGAPSSSSSSTLPYHCAEAMRKGGVVICCLDCFLEGNNLRLFVYSVPWLFFQMSNIGVQDTCSMDPEDTAETVLRRANDLFVHGFGSYDLVLQNCFDFAFYCKTGRQYVSTLELVLGPPKRLDFERESPSGRVCTIM
;
A
#
# COMPACT_ATOMS: atom_id res chain seq x y z
N MET A 1 6.35 13.17 -22.74
CA MET A 1 5.22 13.04 -21.79
C MET A 1 5.02 11.57 -21.54
N VAL A 2 4.79 11.18 -20.30
CA VAL A 2 4.32 9.81 -20.01
C VAL A 2 2.90 9.72 -20.58
N ASP A 3 2.59 8.62 -21.26
CA ASP A 3 1.26 8.39 -21.85
C ASP A 3 0.17 8.60 -20.77
N ARG A 4 -1.02 9.07 -21.18
CA ARG A 4 -2.22 9.21 -20.32
C ARG A 4 -2.22 10.38 -19.32
N GLY A 5 -1.64 11.52 -19.68
CA GLY A 5 -1.87 12.80 -18.98
C GLY A 5 -1.11 12.98 -17.67
N VAL A 6 -0.26 12.04 -17.30
CA VAL A 6 0.64 12.16 -16.14
C VAL A 6 1.82 13.06 -16.51
N THR A 7 2.09 14.02 -15.63
CA THR A 7 3.17 14.99 -15.76
C THR A 7 3.99 15.01 -14.47
N VAL A 8 5.13 15.69 -14.52
CA VAL A 8 5.98 15.95 -13.35
C VAL A 8 5.22 16.62 -12.20
N LEU A 9 4.20 17.42 -12.53
CA LEU A 9 3.44 18.20 -11.55
C LEU A 9 2.15 17.51 -11.09
N SER A 10 1.70 16.46 -11.81
CA SER A 10 0.42 15.82 -11.53
C SER A 10 0.36 14.40 -12.06
N SER A 11 0.02 13.48 -11.16
CA SER A 11 -0.39 12.10 -11.41
C SER A 11 -1.90 11.90 -11.51
N ARG A 12 -2.70 12.98 -11.36
CA ARG A 12 -4.16 12.89 -11.41
C ARG A 12 -4.61 12.50 -12.82
N ILE A 13 -5.52 11.53 -12.88
CA ILE A 13 -6.14 11.08 -14.12
C ILE A 13 -7.66 11.04 -13.97
N GLU A 14 -8.36 11.03 -15.09
CA GLU A 14 -9.79 10.81 -15.18
C GLU A 14 -10.11 9.31 -15.33
N ARG A 15 -11.36 8.90 -15.05
CA ARG A 15 -11.77 7.48 -15.09
C ARG A 15 -11.63 6.85 -16.48
N TRP A 16 -11.98 7.57 -17.54
CA TRP A 16 -11.78 7.13 -18.92
C TRP A 16 -10.29 6.93 -19.26
N GLN A 17 -9.43 7.54 -18.44
CA GLN A 17 -8.00 7.32 -18.31
C GLN A 17 -7.66 5.84 -18.22
N LEU A 18 -8.36 5.13 -17.32
CA LEU A 18 -8.00 3.86 -16.71
C LEU A 18 -7.85 2.69 -17.68
N ARG A 19 -6.91 1.80 -17.35
CA ARG A 19 -6.66 0.54 -18.05
C ARG A 19 -6.56 -0.58 -17.02
N ARG A 20 -7.00 -1.77 -17.41
CA ARG A 20 -6.89 -2.98 -16.58
C ARG A 20 -5.42 -3.19 -16.18
N GLY A 21 -5.18 -3.48 -14.91
CA GLY A 21 -3.85 -3.67 -14.33
C GLY A 21 -3.12 -2.39 -13.94
N ASP A 22 -3.76 -1.22 -13.96
CA ASP A 22 -3.16 0.01 -13.48
C ASP A 22 -2.87 -0.04 -11.99
N HIS A 23 -1.71 0.51 -11.59
CA HIS A 23 -1.43 0.85 -10.21
C HIS A 23 -2.01 2.24 -9.94
N ILE A 24 -3.11 2.27 -9.19
CA ILE A 24 -3.81 3.50 -8.81
C ILE A 24 -3.57 3.82 -7.35
N TYR A 25 -3.63 5.10 -7.03
CA TYR A 25 -3.57 5.56 -5.65
C TYR A 25 -4.45 6.76 -5.40
N SER A 26 -4.74 7.00 -4.13
CA SER A 26 -5.53 8.14 -3.68
C SER A 26 -5.04 8.62 -2.32
N TRP A 27 -4.93 9.94 -2.16
CA TRP A 27 -4.54 10.55 -0.90
C TRP A 27 -5.73 10.57 0.06
N ARG A 28 -5.59 9.96 1.24
CA ARG A 28 -6.64 9.98 2.28
C ARG A 28 -6.30 11.05 3.30
N LYS A 29 -7.18 12.05 3.45
CA LYS A 29 -7.01 13.15 4.42
C LYS A 29 -7.12 12.66 5.87
N ASP A 30 -7.89 11.60 6.10
CA ASP A 30 -8.20 11.10 7.45
C ASP A 30 -7.13 10.14 8.00
N ALA A 31 -6.22 9.67 7.13
CA ALA A 31 -5.10 8.82 7.50
C ALA A 31 -4.22 9.46 8.58
N LEU A 32 -4.05 10.80 8.54
CA LEU A 32 -3.32 11.56 9.58
C LEU A 32 -3.87 11.32 10.99
N TYR A 33 -5.20 11.21 11.13
CA TYR A 33 -5.86 11.12 12.43
C TYR A 33 -5.71 9.72 13.04
N SER A 34 -5.85 8.68 12.22
CA SER A 34 -5.66 7.28 12.62
C SER A 34 -4.22 7.00 13.06
N TYR A 35 -3.23 7.52 12.33
CA TYR A 35 -1.81 7.29 12.65
C TYR A 35 -1.30 8.10 13.85
N ALA A 36 -1.87 9.29 14.08
CA ALA A 36 -1.62 10.04 15.31
C ALA A 36 -2.16 9.29 16.55
N HIS A 37 -3.34 8.69 16.46
CA HIS A 37 -3.98 7.96 17.56
C HIS A 37 -3.25 6.66 17.92
N HIS A 38 -2.65 5.97 16.95
CA HIS A 38 -1.92 4.72 17.17
C HIS A 38 -0.44 4.91 17.61
N GLY A 39 -0.04 6.14 17.97
CA GLY A 39 1.29 6.40 18.54
C GLY A 39 2.46 6.33 17.56
N ILE A 40 2.21 6.23 16.26
CA ILE A 40 3.25 6.20 15.21
C ILE A 40 4.03 7.50 15.16
N LEU A 41 3.37 8.65 15.39
CA LEU A 41 4.08 9.92 15.54
C LEU A 41 5.07 9.91 16.72
N GLY A 42 4.78 9.16 17.78
CA GLY A 42 5.65 8.98 18.96
C GLY A 42 6.79 7.98 18.73
N PHE A 43 6.57 6.91 17.96
CA PHE A 43 7.64 5.97 17.57
C PHE A 43 8.63 6.62 16.58
N LEU A 44 8.12 7.45 15.66
CA LEU A 44 8.92 8.27 14.75
C LEU A 44 9.72 9.36 15.47
N GLU A 45 9.33 9.72 16.70
CA GLU A 45 10.09 10.63 17.54
C GLU A 45 11.44 10.06 17.99
N HIS A 46 11.55 8.74 18.15
CA HIS A 46 12.80 8.07 18.50
C HIS A 46 13.77 7.97 17.30
N ILE A 47 13.24 7.94 16.06
CA ILE A 47 14.03 7.92 14.81
C ILE A 47 14.57 9.31 14.44
N LYS A 48 14.18 10.38 15.16
CA LYS A 48 14.71 11.75 14.98
C LYS A 48 16.24 11.90 15.15
N LYS A 49 16.97 10.87 15.58
CA LYS A 49 18.44 10.90 15.69
C LYS A 49 19.18 10.49 14.41
N VAL A 50 18.51 9.94 13.40
CA VAL A 50 19.11 9.60 12.10
C VAL A 50 18.44 10.48 11.05
N ASP A 51 19.06 11.62 10.79
CA ASP A 51 18.80 12.59 9.72
C ASP A 51 17.42 13.27 9.63
N LYS A 52 17.48 14.59 9.84
CA LYS A 52 16.41 15.55 9.56
C LYS A 52 16.16 15.67 8.05
N CYS A 53 15.41 14.74 7.47
CA CYS A 53 14.60 14.95 6.27
C CYS A 53 13.86 13.66 5.95
N ARG A 54 12.54 13.76 5.69
CA ARG A 54 11.61 12.67 5.29
C ARG A 54 10.82 12.05 6.44
N MET A 55 9.81 12.78 6.89
CA MET A 55 8.64 12.22 7.58
C MET A 55 7.97 11.19 6.67
N TYR A 56 7.90 9.91 7.07
CA TYR A 56 7.39 8.79 6.26
C TYR A 56 5.91 8.96 5.85
N PRO A 57 5.57 9.22 4.58
CA PRO A 57 4.20 9.55 4.14
C PRO A 57 3.65 8.60 3.08
N TRP A 58 4.29 7.46 2.84
CA TRP A 58 3.65 6.27 2.26
C TRP A 58 2.40 5.85 3.04
N LEU A 59 2.33 6.28 4.31
CA LEU A 59 1.18 6.18 5.19
C LEU A 59 -0.05 6.96 4.70
N MET A 60 0.08 7.93 3.81
CA MET A 60 -1.00 8.89 3.46
C MET A 60 -1.78 8.54 2.19
N ALA A 61 -1.34 7.53 1.43
CA ALA A 61 -2.03 7.10 0.22
C ALA A 61 -2.48 5.66 0.34
N ILE A 62 -3.74 5.40 -0.02
CA ILE A 62 -4.18 4.05 -0.33
C ILE A 62 -3.75 3.71 -1.76
N GLN A 63 -3.26 2.50 -1.96
CA GLN A 63 -2.72 2.03 -3.24
C GLN A 63 -3.33 0.70 -3.61
N GLY A 64 -3.59 0.49 -4.89
CA GLY A 64 -4.26 -0.72 -5.36
C GLY A 64 -4.07 -0.97 -6.85
N ILE A 65 -4.50 -2.16 -7.28
CA ILE A 65 -4.50 -2.61 -8.66
C ILE A 65 -5.93 -2.54 -9.19
N TYR A 66 -6.12 -1.73 -10.23
CA TYR A 66 -7.41 -1.56 -10.90
C TYR A 66 -7.66 -2.70 -11.88
N GLU A 67 -8.82 -3.37 -11.76
CA GLU A 67 -9.30 -4.30 -12.79
C GLU A 67 -10.49 -3.72 -13.56
N ASN A 68 -11.45 -3.13 -12.86
CA ASN A 68 -12.59 -2.40 -13.41
C ASN A 68 -13.25 -1.57 -12.30
N ASP A 69 -14.29 -0.80 -12.62
CA ASP A 69 -14.95 0.10 -11.66
C ASP A 69 -15.58 -0.63 -10.46
N GLU A 70 -15.89 -1.92 -10.59
CA GLU A 70 -16.42 -2.77 -9.53
C GLU A 70 -15.33 -3.51 -8.75
N LYS A 71 -14.09 -3.53 -9.27
CA LYS A 71 -13.00 -4.36 -8.77
C LYS A 71 -11.65 -3.65 -8.78
N VAL A 72 -11.25 -3.25 -7.58
CA VAL A 72 -9.91 -2.80 -7.20
C VAL A 72 -9.40 -3.75 -6.12
N ILE A 73 -8.19 -4.27 -6.31
CA ILE A 73 -7.53 -5.15 -5.35
C ILE A 73 -6.50 -4.32 -4.60
N HIS A 74 -6.57 -4.27 -3.27
CA HIS A 74 -5.61 -3.52 -2.47
C HIS A 74 -5.29 -4.21 -1.15
N PHE A 75 -4.16 -3.82 -0.54
CA PHE A 75 -3.73 -4.36 0.75
C PHE A 75 -4.03 -3.35 1.85
N THR A 76 -4.65 -3.80 2.96
CA THR A 76 -5.06 -2.93 4.06
C THR A 76 -4.84 -3.60 5.42
N ASN A 77 -4.65 -2.79 6.46
CA ASN A 77 -4.60 -3.28 7.84
C ASN A 77 -6.03 -3.53 8.37
N THR A 78 -6.18 -4.56 9.21
CA THR A 78 -7.39 -4.98 9.92
C THR A 78 -8.00 -3.90 10.84
N SER A 79 -7.35 -2.73 11.00
CA SER A 79 -7.76 -1.67 11.91
C SER A 79 -7.90 -0.26 11.29
N ALA A 80 -7.65 -0.10 9.98
CA ALA A 80 -7.77 1.19 9.31
C ALA A 80 -9.12 1.32 8.58
N GLY A 81 -10.18 1.63 9.34
CA GLY A 81 -11.44 2.09 8.77
C GLY A 81 -12.58 1.09 8.79
N ALA A 82 -13.11 0.79 9.97
CA ALA A 82 -14.57 0.82 10.03
C ALA A 82 -14.96 2.27 9.69
N PRO A 83 -15.84 2.51 8.70
CA PRO A 83 -16.30 3.86 8.41
C PRO A 83 -16.88 4.44 9.70
N SER A 84 -16.25 5.49 10.23
CA SER A 84 -16.87 6.30 11.27
C SER A 84 -18.16 6.85 10.67
N SER A 85 -19.26 6.43 11.27
CA SER A 85 -20.63 6.75 10.92
C SER A 85 -20.88 8.25 10.84
N SER A 86 -20.62 8.90 9.70
CA SER A 86 -21.14 10.24 9.39
C SER A 86 -20.81 10.67 7.96
N SER A 87 -21.54 10.15 6.98
CA SER A 87 -22.18 10.92 5.88
C SER A 87 -22.65 9.99 4.76
N SER A 88 -23.96 9.71 4.75
CA SER A 88 -24.83 9.45 3.59
C SER A 88 -24.20 8.90 2.29
N SER A 89 -23.56 7.73 2.35
CA SER A 89 -23.41 6.80 1.23
C SER A 89 -23.18 5.44 1.84
N THR A 90 -24.22 4.61 1.91
CA THR A 90 -24.11 3.24 2.43
C THR A 90 -23.07 2.51 1.58
N LEU A 91 -21.86 2.30 2.09
CA LEU A 91 -20.86 1.48 1.41
C LEU A 91 -21.55 0.16 1.04
N PRO A 92 -21.40 -0.34 -0.20
CA PRO A 92 -21.92 -1.64 -0.57
C PRO A 92 -21.46 -2.66 0.47
N TYR A 93 -22.41 -3.45 0.99
CA TYR A 93 -22.17 -4.38 2.11
C TYR A 93 -20.92 -5.24 1.88
N HIS A 94 -20.71 -5.69 0.65
CA HIS A 94 -19.55 -6.49 0.26
C HIS A 94 -18.21 -5.75 0.39
N CYS A 95 -18.15 -4.45 0.07
CA CYS A 95 -16.93 -3.66 0.25
C CYS A 95 -16.64 -3.41 1.73
N ALA A 96 -17.67 -3.04 2.51
CA ALA A 96 -17.54 -2.81 3.94
C ALA A 96 -17.09 -4.09 4.68
N GLU A 97 -17.64 -5.25 4.32
CA GLU A 97 -17.25 -6.53 4.90
C GLU A 97 -15.78 -6.88 4.61
N ALA A 98 -15.35 -6.71 3.37
CA ALA A 98 -13.99 -7.01 2.94
C ALA A 98 -12.96 -6.17 3.73
N MET A 99 -13.24 -4.88 3.91
CA MET A 99 -12.33 -3.96 4.60
C MET A 99 -12.19 -4.26 6.10
N ARG A 100 -13.17 -4.90 6.76
CA ARG A 100 -13.08 -5.26 8.19
C ARG A 100 -12.09 -6.38 8.50
N LYS A 101 -11.77 -7.24 7.52
CA LYS A 101 -10.91 -8.43 7.73
C LYS A 101 -9.42 -8.10 7.61
N GLY A 102 -9.06 -6.97 7.00
CA GLY A 102 -7.67 -6.67 6.67
C GLY A 102 -7.09 -7.63 5.63
N GLY A 103 -5.81 -7.47 5.33
CA GLY A 103 -5.11 -8.27 4.32
C GLY A 103 -5.34 -7.75 2.91
N VAL A 104 -5.26 -8.64 1.92
CA VAL A 104 -5.55 -8.31 0.52
C VAL A 104 -7.06 -8.39 0.32
N VAL A 105 -7.68 -7.30 -0.10
CA VAL A 105 -9.13 -7.15 -0.18
C VAL A 105 -9.54 -6.64 -1.56
N ILE A 106 -10.83 -6.84 -1.89
CA ILE A 106 -11.46 -6.35 -3.12
C ILE A 106 -12.54 -5.34 -2.74
N CYS A 107 -12.57 -4.21 -3.45
CA CYS A 107 -13.63 -3.20 -3.36
C CYS A 107 -13.92 -2.57 -4.73
N CYS A 108 -15.01 -1.79 -4.85
CA CYS A 108 -15.24 -0.98 -6.05
C CYS A 108 -14.38 0.29 -6.03
N LEU A 109 -14.21 0.92 -7.20
CA LEU A 109 -13.39 2.11 -7.37
C LEU A 109 -13.88 3.28 -6.49
N ASP A 110 -15.19 3.44 -6.32
CA ASP A 110 -15.75 4.52 -5.49
C ASP A 110 -15.41 4.34 -4.01
N CYS A 111 -15.49 3.10 -3.51
CA CYS A 111 -15.09 2.76 -2.15
C CYS A 111 -13.58 2.89 -1.94
N PHE A 112 -12.78 2.56 -2.95
CA PHE A 112 -11.33 2.77 -2.89
C PHE A 112 -10.98 4.26 -2.74
N LEU A 113 -11.64 5.12 -3.52
CA LEU A 113 -11.36 6.56 -3.57
C LEU A 113 -11.94 7.34 -2.40
N GLU A 114 -13.10 6.95 -1.84
CA GLU A 114 -13.80 7.69 -0.78
C GLU A 114 -14.01 9.18 -1.14
N GLY A 115 -14.36 9.45 -2.40
CA GLY A 115 -14.53 10.82 -2.91
C GLY A 115 -13.23 11.61 -3.14
N ASN A 116 -12.06 11.01 -2.90
CA ASN A 116 -10.76 11.63 -3.18
C ASN A 116 -10.34 11.46 -4.66
N ASN A 117 -9.24 12.13 -5.02
CA ASN A 117 -8.77 12.18 -6.40
C ASN A 117 -8.10 10.88 -6.84
N LEU A 118 -8.54 10.34 -7.99
CA LEU A 118 -7.89 9.24 -8.68
C LEU A 118 -6.52 9.67 -9.24
N ARG A 119 -5.48 8.89 -8.95
CA ARG A 119 -4.13 9.10 -9.44
C ARG A 119 -3.52 7.82 -9.96
N LEU A 120 -2.65 7.95 -10.95
CA LEU A 120 -1.93 6.86 -11.59
C LEU A 120 -0.47 6.86 -11.15
N PHE A 121 0.02 5.71 -10.69
CA PHE A 121 1.46 5.48 -10.52
C PHE A 121 2.03 4.97 -11.84
N VAL A 122 3.03 5.65 -12.39
CA VAL A 122 3.57 5.35 -13.72
C VAL A 122 4.93 4.64 -13.67
N TYR A 123 5.10 3.63 -14.52
CA TYR A 123 6.31 2.82 -14.62
C TYR A 123 7.11 3.17 -15.87
N SER A 124 8.33 2.63 -15.99
CA SER A 124 9.23 2.84 -17.14
C SER A 124 9.50 4.31 -17.46
N VAL A 125 9.47 5.20 -16.46
CA VAL A 125 9.72 6.61 -16.71
C VAL A 125 11.22 6.88 -16.91
N PRO A 126 11.61 7.87 -17.72
CA PRO A 126 13.01 8.27 -17.84
C PRO A 126 13.57 8.79 -16.51
N TRP A 127 14.88 8.65 -16.29
CA TRP A 127 15.57 9.10 -15.08
C TRP A 127 15.29 10.55 -14.69
N LEU A 128 15.28 11.47 -15.67
CA LEU A 128 15.00 12.88 -15.39
C LEU A 128 13.56 13.08 -14.91
N PHE A 129 12.60 12.34 -15.48
CA PHE A 129 11.20 12.39 -15.04
C PHE A 129 11.05 11.82 -13.62
N PHE A 130 11.72 10.70 -13.32
CA PHE A 130 11.76 10.11 -11.98
C PHE A 130 12.27 11.12 -10.94
N GLN A 131 13.42 11.74 -11.20
CA GLN A 131 14.02 12.72 -10.29
C GLN A 131 13.15 13.96 -10.08
N MET A 132 12.42 14.41 -11.12
CA MET A 132 11.58 15.60 -11.00
C MET A 132 10.19 15.32 -10.41
N SER A 133 9.64 14.12 -10.62
CA SER A 133 8.28 13.79 -10.17
C SER A 133 8.25 13.27 -8.74
N ASN A 134 9.33 12.62 -8.30
CA ASN A 134 9.49 12.15 -6.93
C ASN A 134 10.23 13.19 -6.07
N ILE A 135 10.04 14.49 -6.36
CA ILE A 135 10.51 15.60 -5.50
C ILE A 135 9.56 15.69 -4.31
N GLY A 136 9.90 14.97 -3.25
CA GLY A 136 9.11 14.95 -2.05
C GLY A 136 9.27 13.64 -1.31
N VAL A 137 8.14 13.15 -0.82
CA VAL A 137 8.14 12.25 0.33
C VAL A 137 7.47 10.90 0.02
N GLN A 138 6.79 10.77 -1.13
CA GLN A 138 6.26 9.52 -1.68
C GLN A 138 6.62 9.45 -3.18
N ASP A 139 6.96 8.25 -3.66
CA ASP A 139 7.14 8.02 -5.09
C ASP A 139 5.79 7.98 -5.80
N THR A 140 5.73 8.66 -6.93
CA THR A 140 4.55 8.68 -7.82
C THR A 140 4.83 8.00 -9.15
N CYS A 141 6.08 7.57 -9.36
CA CYS A 141 6.54 6.87 -10.53
C CYS A 141 7.77 5.99 -10.22
N SER A 142 8.02 5.01 -11.09
CA SER A 142 9.24 4.18 -11.07
C SER A 142 9.88 4.09 -12.46
N MET A 143 11.20 3.97 -12.49
CA MET A 143 11.97 3.63 -13.69
C MET A 143 11.88 2.14 -14.03
N ASP A 144 11.46 1.29 -13.10
CA ASP A 144 11.33 -0.14 -13.34
C ASP A 144 10.27 -0.43 -14.40
N PRO A 145 10.48 -1.46 -15.24
CA PRO A 145 9.46 -1.93 -16.16
C PRO A 145 8.29 -2.57 -15.41
N GLU A 146 7.08 -2.35 -15.92
CA GLU A 146 5.88 -3.07 -15.46
C GLU A 146 5.63 -4.30 -16.34
N ASP A 147 5.08 -5.35 -15.73
CA ASP A 147 4.58 -6.50 -16.46
C ASP A 147 3.23 -6.22 -17.12
N THR A 148 2.83 -7.11 -18.02
CA THR A 148 1.54 -7.03 -18.72
C THR A 148 0.34 -7.04 -17.76
N ALA A 149 -0.75 -6.38 -18.16
CA ALA A 149 -2.00 -6.35 -17.37
C ALA A 149 -2.46 -7.75 -16.91
N GLU A 150 -2.37 -8.75 -17.80
CA GLU A 150 -2.71 -10.14 -17.49
C GLU A 150 -1.86 -10.70 -16.34
N THR A 151 -0.55 -10.46 -16.38
CA THR A 151 0.40 -10.92 -15.35
C THR A 151 0.17 -10.21 -14.03
N VAL A 152 -0.06 -8.89 -14.09
CA VAL A 152 -0.36 -8.05 -12.93
C VAL A 152 -1.61 -8.53 -12.21
N LEU A 153 -2.71 -8.69 -12.95
CA LEU A 153 -3.98 -9.12 -12.40
C LEU A 153 -3.91 -10.57 -11.89
N ARG A 154 -3.21 -11.46 -12.58
CA ARG A 154 -2.98 -12.82 -12.09
C ARG A 154 -2.30 -12.81 -10.72
N ARG A 155 -1.24 -12.02 -10.55
CA ARG A 155 -0.56 -11.88 -9.25
C ARG A 155 -1.47 -11.30 -8.17
N ALA A 156 -2.18 -10.21 -8.49
CA ALA A 156 -3.06 -9.56 -7.52
C ALA A 156 -4.19 -10.49 -7.05
N ASN A 157 -4.78 -11.27 -7.96
CA ASN A 157 -5.81 -12.27 -7.61
C ASN A 157 -5.22 -13.45 -6.83
N ASP A 158 -4.02 -13.92 -7.17
CA ASP A 158 -3.35 -14.98 -6.42
C ASP A 158 -3.08 -14.55 -4.96
N LEU A 159 -2.59 -13.34 -4.76
CA LEU A 159 -2.36 -12.76 -3.45
C LEU A 159 -3.64 -12.45 -2.67
N PHE A 160 -4.76 -12.20 -3.36
CA PHE A 160 -6.07 -12.10 -2.72
C PHE A 160 -6.49 -13.45 -2.09
N VAL A 161 -6.18 -14.56 -2.76
CA VAL A 161 -6.53 -15.91 -2.26
C VAL A 161 -5.57 -16.38 -1.18
N HIS A 162 -4.26 -16.19 -1.38
CA HIS A 162 -3.22 -16.77 -0.53
C HIS A 162 -2.67 -15.80 0.53
N GLY A 163 -3.00 -14.52 0.44
CA GLY A 163 -2.45 -13.46 1.28
C GLY A 163 -1.11 -12.92 0.80
N PHE A 164 -0.73 -11.76 1.33
CA PHE A 164 0.54 -11.07 1.00
C PHE A 164 1.43 -10.87 2.25
N GLY A 165 1.23 -11.72 3.26
CA GLY A 165 1.85 -11.56 4.57
C GLY A 165 1.05 -10.62 5.50
N SER A 166 1.70 -10.15 6.55
CA SER A 166 1.08 -9.28 7.56
C SER A 166 1.36 -7.83 7.21
N TYR A 167 0.31 -6.99 7.25
CA TYR A 167 0.46 -5.57 6.97
C TYR A 167 1.37 -4.93 8.01
N ASP A 168 2.55 -4.47 7.58
CA ASP A 168 3.43 -3.62 8.36
C ASP A 168 3.43 -2.21 7.72
N LEU A 169 3.50 -1.20 8.56
CA LEU A 169 3.32 0.20 8.18
C LEU A 169 4.55 0.80 7.51
N VAL A 170 5.71 0.22 7.77
CA VAL A 170 7.02 0.65 7.28
C VAL A 170 7.49 -0.27 6.16
N LEU A 171 7.26 -1.57 6.31
CA LEU A 171 7.59 -2.61 5.32
C LEU A 171 6.33 -3.41 5.00
N GLN A 172 6.18 -3.93 3.79
CA GLN A 172 5.02 -4.76 3.42
C GLN A 172 3.69 -4.02 3.66
N ASN A 173 3.56 -2.83 3.07
CA ASN A 173 2.34 -2.02 3.09
C ASN A 173 1.62 -2.06 1.72
N CYS A 174 0.59 -1.21 1.53
CA CYS A 174 -0.16 -1.13 0.28
C CYS A 174 0.69 -0.74 -0.95
N PHE A 175 1.76 0.04 -0.77
CA PHE A 175 2.75 0.34 -1.80
C PHE A 175 3.46 -0.94 -2.25
N ASP A 176 4.02 -1.69 -1.30
CA ASP A 176 4.80 -2.89 -1.59
C ASP A 176 3.97 -3.94 -2.31
N PHE A 177 2.71 -4.09 -1.89
CA PHE A 177 1.74 -4.94 -2.56
C PHE A 177 1.56 -4.52 -4.03
N ALA A 178 1.24 -3.25 -4.28
CA ALA A 178 0.96 -2.79 -5.62
C ALA A 178 2.22 -2.83 -6.51
N PHE A 179 3.37 -2.46 -5.95
CA PHE A 179 4.65 -2.54 -6.64
C PHE A 179 5.01 -3.98 -7.02
N TYR A 180 4.89 -4.93 -6.08
CA TYR A 180 5.10 -6.34 -6.35
C TYR A 180 4.12 -6.88 -7.41
N CYS A 181 2.85 -6.48 -7.34
CA CYS A 181 1.87 -6.84 -8.36
C CYS A 181 2.24 -6.30 -9.74
N LYS A 182 2.96 -5.18 -9.83
CA LYS A 182 3.37 -4.57 -11.11
C LYS A 182 4.68 -5.11 -11.67
N THR A 183 5.65 -5.44 -10.81
CA THR A 183 7.03 -5.75 -11.23
C THR A 183 7.48 -7.17 -10.89
N GLY A 184 6.79 -7.85 -9.96
CA GLY A 184 7.19 -9.15 -9.42
C GLY A 184 8.40 -9.08 -8.51
N ARG A 185 8.80 -7.88 -8.11
CA ARG A 185 9.98 -7.61 -7.28
C ARG A 185 9.55 -6.96 -5.98
N GLN A 186 10.34 -7.17 -4.95
CA GLN A 186 10.23 -6.39 -3.73
C GLN A 186 10.77 -4.99 -4.01
N TYR A 187 10.07 -3.97 -3.51
CA TYR A 187 10.58 -2.62 -3.58
C TYR A 187 11.68 -2.47 -2.54
N VAL A 188 12.92 -2.25 -3.00
CA VAL A 188 14.03 -1.91 -2.11
C VAL A 188 14.12 -0.40 -2.06
N SER A 189 13.55 0.20 -1.01
CA SER A 189 13.74 1.62 -0.77
C SER A 189 15.23 1.92 -0.59
N THR A 190 15.70 3.08 -1.03
CA THR A 190 17.04 3.58 -0.66
C THR A 190 17.25 3.57 0.85
N LEU A 191 16.17 3.61 1.65
CA LEU A 191 16.21 3.48 3.10
C LEU A 191 16.69 2.09 3.58
N GLU A 192 16.33 0.99 2.92
CA GLU A 192 16.82 -0.36 3.28
C GLU A 192 18.32 -0.53 2.98
N LEU A 193 18.80 0.10 1.90
CA LEU A 193 20.23 0.13 1.58
C LEU A 193 21.05 0.94 2.60
N VAL A 194 20.42 1.91 3.28
CA VAL A 194 21.05 2.74 4.33
C VAL A 194 20.91 2.10 5.72
N LEU A 195 19.80 1.42 6.02
CA LEU A 195 19.54 0.79 7.31
C LEU A 195 20.11 -0.63 7.43
N GLY A 196 20.52 -1.25 6.31
CA GLY A 196 20.94 -2.64 6.24
C GLY A 196 19.75 -3.62 6.36
N PRO A 197 19.95 -4.92 6.07
CA PRO A 197 18.88 -5.90 6.20
C PRO A 197 18.35 -5.92 7.64
N PRO A 198 17.04 -6.13 7.86
CA PRO A 198 16.50 -6.21 9.21
C PRO A 198 17.27 -7.26 10.00
N LYS A 199 17.80 -6.88 11.17
CA LYS A 199 18.36 -7.84 12.11
C LYS A 199 17.27 -8.86 12.38
N ARG A 200 17.53 -10.11 12.00
CA ARG A 200 16.68 -11.27 12.30
C ARG A 200 16.32 -11.18 13.79
N LEU A 201 15.06 -10.88 14.09
CA LEU A 201 14.52 -11.13 15.42
C LEU A 201 14.44 -12.65 15.52
N ASP A 202 15.47 -13.25 16.10
CA ASP A 202 15.45 -14.65 16.50
C ASP A 202 14.32 -14.79 17.53
N PHE A 203 13.19 -15.33 17.09
CA PHE A 203 12.14 -15.79 17.98
C PHE A 203 12.67 -17.05 18.65
N GLU A 204 13.28 -16.91 19.83
CA GLU A 204 13.45 -18.05 20.72
C GLU A 204 12.07 -18.65 20.97
N ARG A 205 11.95 -19.91 20.58
CA ARG A 205 10.74 -20.70 20.70
C ARG A 205 10.57 -21.08 22.17
N GLU A 206 9.83 -20.28 22.93
CA GLU A 206 9.26 -20.80 24.19
C GLU A 206 8.32 -21.95 23.86
N SER A 207 8.70 -23.14 24.33
CA SER A 207 7.95 -24.38 24.15
C SER A 207 6.96 -24.56 25.31
N PRO A 208 5.64 -24.71 25.06
CA PRO A 208 4.67 -24.95 26.12
C PRO A 208 4.30 -26.44 26.19
N SER A 209 4.89 -27.17 27.14
CA SER A 209 4.26 -28.37 27.74
C SER A 209 5.05 -28.70 29.01
N GLY A 210 4.46 -28.75 30.20
CA GLY A 210 3.29 -29.57 30.50
C GLY A 210 3.80 -30.86 31.13
N ARG A 211 3.61 -30.98 32.44
CA ARG A 211 4.07 -32.08 33.31
C ARG A 211 3.68 -33.45 32.73
N VAL A 212 4.65 -34.35 32.61
CA VAL A 212 4.39 -35.79 32.42
C VAL A 212 4.28 -36.42 33.81
N CYS A 213 3.13 -37.03 34.06
CA CYS A 213 2.85 -37.90 35.19
C CYS A 213 3.55 -39.25 34.94
N THR A 214 4.39 -39.72 35.86
CA THR A 214 4.93 -41.10 35.80
C THR A 214 4.11 -41.97 36.73
N ILE A 215 3.43 -42.97 36.15
CA ILE A 215 2.88 -44.12 36.84
C ILE A 215 3.91 -45.25 36.68
N MET A 216 4.60 -45.58 37.76
CA MET A 216 4.97 -46.95 38.21
C MET A 216 5.83 -46.84 39.47
#